data_AF-A0A2D6ZMX8-F1
#
_entry.id   AF-A0A2D6ZMX8-F1
#
_cell.length_a   1.000
_cell.length_b   1.000
_cell.length_c   1.000
_cell.angle_alpha   90.00
_cell.angle_beta   90.00
_cell.angle_gamma   90.00
#
_symmetry.space_group_name_H-M   'P 1'
#
loop_
_entity.id
_entity.type
_entity.pdbx_description
1 polymer ?
#
loop_
_entity_poly.entity_id
_entity_poly.type
_entity_poly.pdbx_seq_one_letter_code
_entity_poly.pdbx_strand_id
1 'polypeptide(L)'
;KIDNDFEEGIPKDLEPLFREIGKVYLPYLSANVEAVKQNKTKFDFKFGNVFLKNARYSLYRVWCLKELRDRYSKLEEKEKTQVEILLKKFGCWEPLWRDKNLPLMDNQEEELPFRADRKMLGVNE
;
A
#
# COMPACT_ATOMS: atom_id res chain seq x y z
N LYS A 1 -6.43 -33.73 -14.84
CA LYS A 1 -7.55 -33.17 -14.03
C LYS A 1 -6.87 -32.41 -12.90
N ILE A 2 -7.10 -31.11 -12.80
CA ILE A 2 -6.71 -30.36 -11.60
C ILE A 2 -7.86 -30.63 -10.63
N ASP A 3 -7.57 -31.30 -9.52
CA ASP A 3 -8.55 -31.48 -8.47
C ASP A 3 -8.84 -30.10 -7.86
N ASN A 4 -10.12 -29.71 -7.80
CA ASN A 4 -10.61 -28.44 -7.27
C ASN A 4 -10.54 -28.44 -5.73
N ASP A 5 -9.37 -28.74 -5.17
CA ASP A 5 -9.13 -28.78 -3.73
C ASP A 5 -8.65 -27.41 -3.25
N PHE A 6 -9.46 -26.37 -3.49
CA PHE A 6 -9.18 -25.03 -3.01
C PHE A 6 -9.64 -24.90 -1.56
N GLU A 7 -8.71 -24.55 -0.66
CA GLU A 7 -9.05 -24.24 0.72
C GLU A 7 -10.04 -23.05 0.78
N GLU A 8 -11.05 -23.16 1.66
CA GLU A 8 -11.93 -22.04 1.94
C GLU A 8 -11.19 -20.95 2.74
N GLY A 9 -11.18 -19.73 2.19
CA GLY A 9 -10.61 -18.55 2.84
C GLY A 9 -9.16 -18.26 2.43
N ILE A 10 -8.41 -17.59 3.32
CA ILE A 10 -7.00 -17.27 3.09
C ILE A 10 -6.15 -18.46 3.57
N PRO A 11 -5.33 -19.06 2.69
CA PRO A 11 -4.39 -20.10 3.09
C PRO A 11 -3.51 -19.67 4.27
N LYS A 12 -3.38 -20.54 5.28
CA LYS A 12 -2.69 -20.20 6.55
C LYS A 12 -1.21 -19.88 6.35
N ASP A 13 -0.60 -20.45 5.33
CA ASP A 13 0.79 -20.23 4.93
C ASP A 13 1.05 -18.82 4.35
N LEU A 14 0.00 -18.09 3.95
CA LEU A 14 0.09 -16.69 3.55
C LEU A 14 0.01 -15.70 4.73
N GLU A 15 -0.41 -16.14 5.93
CA GLU A 15 -0.47 -15.26 7.10
C GLU A 15 0.85 -14.52 7.40
N PRO A 16 2.03 -15.15 7.33
CA PRO A 16 3.31 -14.47 7.51
C PRO A 16 3.53 -13.33 6.50
N LEU A 17 3.13 -13.52 5.24
CA LEU A 17 3.22 -12.49 4.20
C LEU A 17 2.33 -11.29 4.56
N PHE A 18 1.10 -11.52 4.98
CA PHE A 18 0.21 -10.43 5.41
C PHE A 18 0.75 -9.67 6.62
N ARG A 19 1.35 -10.37 7.59
CA ARG A 19 2.01 -9.72 8.72
C ARG A 19 3.17 -8.84 8.27
N GLU A 20 3.96 -9.29 7.31
CA GLU A 20 5.07 -8.50 6.78
C GLU A 20 4.57 -7.28 6.00
N ILE A 21 3.48 -7.42 5.24
CA ILE A 21 2.81 -6.29 4.57
C ILE A 21 2.37 -5.23 5.59
N GLY A 22 1.69 -5.63 6.66
CA GLY A 22 1.23 -4.72 7.71
C GLY A 22 2.37 -4.09 8.50
N LYS A 23 3.43 -4.85 8.76
CA LYS A 23 4.58 -4.40 9.57
C LYS A 23 5.57 -3.53 8.81
N VAL A 24 5.73 -3.75 7.50
CA VAL A 24 6.81 -3.14 6.72
C VAL A 24 6.28 -2.38 5.51
N TYR A 25 5.55 -3.06 4.62
CA TYR A 25 5.20 -2.46 3.33
C TYR A 25 4.22 -1.28 3.46
N LEU A 26 3.12 -1.45 4.21
CA LEU A 26 2.15 -0.36 4.38
C LEU A 26 2.75 0.82 5.17
N PRO A 27 3.50 0.63 6.26
CA PRO A 27 4.23 1.73 6.91
C PRO A 27 5.23 2.44 5.99
N TYR A 28 5.88 1.71 5.07
CA TYR A 28 6.74 2.30 4.05
C TYR A 28 5.94 3.17 3.06
N LEU A 29 4.72 2.74 2.65
CA LEU A 29 3.83 3.57 1.84
C LEU A 29 3.41 4.85 2.58
N SER A 30 3.12 4.78 3.89
CA SER A 30 2.84 5.98 4.69
C SER A 30 4.05 6.92 4.75
N ALA A 31 5.26 6.39 4.95
CA ALA A 31 6.48 7.20 4.92
C ALA A 31 6.72 7.86 3.55
N ASN A 32 6.39 7.17 2.46
CA ASN A 32 6.39 7.73 1.12
C ASN A 32 5.36 8.87 0.98
N VAL A 33 4.14 8.71 1.49
CA VAL A 33 3.11 9.76 1.51
C VAL A 33 3.62 11.01 2.23
N GLU A 34 4.24 10.84 3.40
CA GLU A 34 4.82 11.96 4.15
C GLU A 34 5.95 12.66 3.40
N ALA A 35 6.80 11.91 2.70
CA ALA A 35 7.84 12.49 1.85
C ALA A 35 7.24 13.36 0.73
N VAL A 36 6.17 12.88 0.07
CA VAL A 36 5.45 13.64 -0.97
C VAL A 36 4.83 14.91 -0.39
N LYS A 37 4.12 14.83 0.74
CA LYS A 37 3.51 16.02 1.38
C LYS A 37 4.53 17.09 1.75
N GLN A 38 5.74 16.67 2.10
CA GLN A 38 6.84 17.56 2.48
C GLN A 38 7.68 18.03 1.28
N ASN A 39 7.29 17.68 0.04
CA ASN A 39 8.06 17.94 -1.19
C ASN A 39 9.52 17.45 -1.09
N LYS A 40 9.74 16.33 -0.40
CA LYS A 40 11.07 15.69 -0.28
C LYS A 40 11.22 14.62 -1.34
N THR A 41 12.26 14.74 -2.17
CA THR A 41 12.59 13.75 -3.22
C THR A 41 13.01 12.37 -2.68
N LYS A 42 13.43 12.31 -1.42
CA LYS A 42 13.89 11.10 -0.74
C LYS A 42 13.50 11.07 0.74
N PHE A 43 13.43 9.87 1.30
CA PHE A 43 13.22 9.65 2.72
C PHE A 43 14.00 8.43 3.21
N ASP A 44 14.21 8.38 4.52
CA ASP A 44 14.80 7.25 5.20
C ASP A 44 13.69 6.40 5.85
N PHE A 45 13.82 5.08 5.80
CA PHE A 45 12.85 4.15 6.40
C PHE A 45 13.56 3.02 7.12
N LYS A 46 13.18 2.77 8.38
CA LYS A 46 13.77 1.72 9.21
C LYS A 46 12.70 0.70 9.60
N PHE A 47 13.03 -0.58 9.47
CA PHE A 47 12.20 -1.67 9.98
C PHE A 47 13.10 -2.81 10.48
N GLY A 48 12.84 -3.28 11.71
CA GLY A 48 13.73 -4.23 12.38
C GLY A 48 15.19 -3.76 12.35
N ASN A 49 16.08 -4.59 11.81
CA ASN A 49 17.50 -4.31 11.65
C ASN A 49 17.85 -3.73 10.27
N VAL A 50 16.86 -3.50 9.40
CA VAL A 50 17.06 -2.93 8.06
C VAL A 50 16.86 -1.43 8.11
N PHE A 51 17.76 -0.71 7.43
CA PHE A 51 17.65 0.72 7.23
C PHE A 51 17.78 1.09 5.76
N LEU A 52 16.66 1.45 5.15
CA LEU A 52 16.58 1.96 3.79
C LEU A 52 16.88 3.46 3.80
N LYS A 53 18.12 3.82 3.50
CA LYS A 53 18.54 5.22 3.35
C LYS A 53 18.19 5.74 1.97
N ASN A 54 17.82 7.02 1.89
CA ASN A 54 17.64 7.75 0.63
C ASN A 54 16.66 7.07 -0.34
N ALA A 55 15.63 6.41 0.18
CA ALA A 55 14.57 5.83 -0.63
C ALA A 55 13.85 6.96 -1.40
N ARG A 56 13.70 6.79 -2.71
CA ARG A 56 12.99 7.78 -3.54
C ARG A 56 11.50 7.71 -3.25
N TYR A 57 10.85 8.86 -3.11
CA TYR A 57 9.39 8.89 -3.12
C TYR A 57 8.86 8.48 -4.49
N SER A 58 7.59 8.09 -4.51
CA SER A 58 6.86 7.82 -5.73
C SER A 58 5.40 8.21 -5.56
N LEU A 59 4.87 9.00 -6.50
CA LEU A 59 3.44 9.27 -6.59
C LEU A 59 2.64 7.99 -6.87
N TYR A 60 3.21 7.05 -7.64
CA TYR A 60 2.61 5.73 -7.86
C TYR A 60 2.34 5.00 -6.54
N ARG A 61 3.22 5.12 -5.54
CA ARG A 61 3.02 4.51 -4.22
C ARG A 61 1.92 5.18 -3.41
N VAL A 62 1.69 6.47 -3.60
CA VAL A 62 0.51 7.18 -3.05
C VAL A 62 -0.77 6.64 -3.71
N TRP A 63 -0.73 6.45 -5.04
CA TRP A 63 -1.85 5.86 -5.79
C TRP A 63 -2.14 4.41 -5.38
N CYS A 64 -1.11 3.57 -5.17
CA CYS A 64 -1.31 2.21 -4.66
C CYS A 64 -2.10 2.19 -3.35
N LEU A 65 -1.82 3.14 -2.44
CA LEU A 65 -2.55 3.25 -1.19
C LEU A 65 -4.00 3.67 -1.42
N LYS A 66 -4.26 4.61 -2.33
CA LYS A 66 -5.63 4.96 -2.73
C LYS A 66 -6.37 3.76 -3.32
N GLU A 67 -5.77 3.04 -4.25
CA GLU A 67 -6.41 1.89 -4.91
C GLU A 67 -6.83 0.81 -3.90
N LEU A 68 -6.01 0.55 -2.87
CA LEU A 68 -6.39 -0.35 -1.78
C LEU A 68 -7.62 0.15 -1.00
N ARG A 69 -7.67 1.46 -0.70
CA ARG A 69 -8.80 2.08 0.01
C ARG A 69 -10.07 2.12 -0.84
N ASP A 70 -9.94 2.39 -2.14
CA ASP A 70 -11.05 2.41 -3.09
C ASP A 70 -11.64 1.02 -3.25
N ARG A 71 -10.79 -0.02 -3.36
CA ARG A 71 -11.26 -1.41 -3.39
C ARG A 71 -11.97 -1.81 -2.11
N TYR A 72 -11.43 -1.44 -0.94
CA TYR A 72 -12.10 -1.67 0.33
C TYR A 72 -13.47 -0.96 0.40
N SER A 73 -13.55 0.28 -0.08
CA SER A 73 -14.78 1.07 -0.06
C SER A 73 -15.89 0.49 -0.94
N LYS A 74 -15.51 -0.22 -2.01
CA LYS A 74 -16.41 -0.89 -2.96
C LYS A 74 -16.94 -2.25 -2.48
N LEU A 75 -16.43 -2.78 -1.38
CA LEU A 75 -16.92 -4.04 -0.80
C LEU A 75 -18.34 -3.86 -0.21
N GLU A 76 -19.11 -4.95 -0.16
CA GLU A 76 -20.38 -4.95 0.57
C GLU A 76 -20.14 -4.89 2.09
N GLU A 77 -21.09 -4.39 2.88
CA GLU A 77 -20.88 -4.15 4.32
C GLU A 77 -20.47 -5.41 5.11
N LYS A 78 -21.02 -6.57 4.73
CA LYS A 78 -20.62 -7.86 5.31
C LYS A 78 -19.15 -8.18 5.03
N GLU A 79 -18.71 -7.94 3.81
CA GLU A 79 -17.34 -8.22 3.35
C GLU A 79 -16.35 -7.21 3.95
N LYS A 80 -16.72 -5.92 4.01
CA LYS A 80 -15.95 -4.88 4.70
C LYS A 80 -15.63 -5.29 6.13
N THR A 81 -16.64 -5.74 6.88
CA THR A 81 -16.46 -6.20 8.26
C THR A 81 -15.45 -7.34 8.36
N GLN A 82 -15.55 -8.33 7.47
CA GLN A 82 -14.63 -9.48 7.44
C GLN A 82 -13.19 -9.05 7.08
N VAL A 83 -13.04 -8.21 6.06
CA VAL A 83 -11.74 -7.69 5.60
C VAL A 83 -11.12 -6.80 6.67
N GLU A 84 -11.89 -5.95 7.35
CA GLU A 84 -11.40 -5.12 8.44
C GLU A 84 -10.83 -5.95 9.59
N ILE A 85 -11.53 -7.02 9.99
CA ILE A 85 -11.04 -7.95 11.02
C ILE A 85 -9.70 -8.56 10.60
N LEU A 86 -9.56 -9.00 9.34
CA LEU A 86 -8.30 -9.55 8.82
C LEU A 86 -7.18 -8.51 8.77
N LEU A 87 -7.46 -7.32 8.24
CA LEU A 87 -6.50 -6.23 8.18
C LEU A 87 -6.03 -5.80 9.58
N LYS A 88 -6.93 -5.79 10.58
CA LYS A 88 -6.57 -5.56 11.98
C LYS A 88 -5.70 -6.70 12.54
N LYS A 89 -6.09 -7.96 12.31
CA LYS A 89 -5.33 -9.16 12.77
C LYS A 89 -3.88 -9.15 12.29
N PHE A 90 -3.63 -8.67 11.07
CA PHE A 90 -2.29 -8.64 10.47
C PHE A 90 -1.58 -7.28 10.59
N GLY A 91 -2.14 -6.32 11.32
CA GLY A 91 -1.52 -5.01 11.53
C GLY A 91 -1.54 -4.09 10.32
N CYS A 92 -2.34 -4.40 9.30
CA CYS A 92 -2.47 -3.61 8.08
C CYS A 92 -3.40 -2.40 8.24
N TRP A 93 -4.37 -2.48 9.15
CA TRP A 93 -5.44 -1.48 9.25
C TRP A 93 -4.94 -0.07 9.53
N GLU A 94 -4.16 0.14 10.60
CA GLU A 94 -3.70 1.49 10.96
C GLU A 94 -2.81 2.11 9.85
N PRO A 95 -1.77 1.43 9.33
CA PRO A 95 -0.95 2.00 8.26
C PRO A 95 -1.73 2.29 6.98
N LEU A 96 -2.74 1.48 6.67
CA LEU A 96 -3.61 1.68 5.50
C LEU A 96 -4.37 3.01 5.59
N TRP A 97 -4.76 3.45 6.79
CA TRP A 97 -5.61 4.63 7.02
C TRP A 97 -4.91 5.81 7.71
N ARG A 98 -3.64 5.67 8.09
CA ARG A 98 -2.85 6.67 8.83
C ARG A 98 -2.99 8.08 8.25
N ASP A 99 -2.79 8.18 6.94
CA ASP A 99 -2.90 9.43 6.19
C ASP A 99 -4.33 9.66 5.71
N LYS A 100 -5.07 10.58 6.33
CA LYS A 100 -6.46 10.87 5.91
C LYS A 100 -6.53 11.39 4.46
N ASN A 101 -5.65 12.32 4.12
CA ASN A 101 -5.59 12.94 2.80
C ASN A 101 -4.34 12.46 2.07
N LEU A 102 -4.52 11.84 0.90
CA LEU A 102 -3.43 11.38 0.06
C LEU A 102 -3.03 12.48 -0.93
N PRO A 103 -1.74 12.87 -1.01
CA PRO A 103 -1.26 13.92 -1.90
C PRO A 103 -1.16 13.42 -3.35
N LEU A 104 -2.32 13.21 -3.98
CA LEU A 104 -2.42 12.86 -5.40
C LEU A 104 -2.39 14.13 -6.24
N MET A 105 -1.73 14.08 -7.39
CA MET A 105 -1.76 15.16 -8.37
C MET A 105 -2.97 15.01 -9.30
N ASP A 106 -3.40 16.12 -9.90
CA ASP A 106 -4.45 16.11 -10.92
C ASP A 106 -4.04 15.19 -12.09
N ASN A 107 -5.02 14.43 -12.58
CA ASN A 107 -4.89 13.46 -13.68
C ASN A 107 -3.81 12.39 -13.47
N GLN A 108 -3.37 12.15 -12.21
CA GLN A 108 -2.36 11.15 -11.89
C GLN A 108 -2.77 9.72 -12.26
N GLU A 109 -4.07 9.47 -12.33
CA GLU A 109 -4.63 8.12 -12.42
C GLU A 109 -4.96 7.71 -13.86
N GLU A 110 -5.05 8.66 -14.81
CA GLU A 110 -5.61 8.43 -16.14
C GLU A 110 -4.87 7.34 -16.95
N GLU A 111 -3.61 7.07 -16.59
CA GLU A 111 -2.73 6.17 -17.35
C GLU A 111 -2.04 5.09 -16.49
N LEU A 112 -2.30 5.04 -15.19
CA LEU A 112 -1.75 4.02 -14.28
C LEU A 112 -2.56 2.71 -14.33
N PRO A 113 -1.96 1.53 -14.08
CA PRO A 113 -0.56 1.30 -13.69
C PRO A 113 0.42 1.06 -14.85
N PHE A 114 -0.05 1.09 -16.11
CA PHE A 114 0.70 0.53 -17.24
C PHE A 114 1.47 1.56 -18.09
N ARG A 115 1.04 2.82 -18.12
CA ARG A 115 1.79 3.90 -18.80
C ARG A 115 2.79 4.54 -17.84
N ALA A 116 3.95 4.85 -18.40
CA ALA A 116 5.22 5.00 -17.72
C ALA A 116 5.70 6.46 -17.59
N ASP A 117 4.83 7.42 -17.91
CA ASP A 117 5.09 8.86 -17.86
C ASP A 117 5.36 9.33 -16.41
N ARG A 118 4.71 8.70 -15.42
CA ARG A 118 4.94 8.91 -13.98
C ARG A 118 5.68 7.74 -13.33
N LYS A 119 6.63 7.14 -14.06
CA LYS A 119 7.53 6.05 -13.59
C LYS A 119 8.18 6.39 -12.25
N MET A 120 8.73 5.37 -11.56
CA MET A 120 9.47 5.40 -10.29
C MET A 120 10.71 6.32 -10.26
N LEU A 121 10.54 7.58 -10.64
CA LEU A 121 11.57 8.53 -10.96
C LEU A 121 10.93 9.91 -10.79
N GLY A 122 11.19 10.56 -9.66
CA GLY A 122 11.22 12.03 -9.61
C GLY A 122 12.39 12.52 -10.48
N VAL A 123 12.28 12.28 -11.78
CA VAL A 123 13.23 12.69 -12.81
C VAL A 123 12.46 13.70 -13.62
N ASN A 124 12.53 14.94 -13.15
CA ASN A 124 12.30 16.23 -13.84
C ASN A 124 11.85 17.31 -12.83
N GLU A 125 12.47 17.34 -11.65
CA GLU A 125 12.53 18.54 -10.80
C GLU A 125 14.00 18.90 -10.58
#